data_AF-A0ABD0LUG8-F1
#
_entry.id   AF-A0ABD0LUG8-F1
#
_cell.length_a   1.000
_cell.length_b   1.000
_cell.length_c   1.000
_cell.angle_alpha   90.00
_cell.angle_beta   90.00
_cell.angle_gamma   90.00
#
_symmetry.space_group_name_H-M   'P 1'
#
loop_
_entity.id
_entity.type
_entity.pdbx_description
1 polymer ?
#
loop_
_entity_poly.entity_id
_entity_poly.type
_entity_poly.pdbx_seq_one_letter_code
_entity_poly.pdbx_strand_id
1 'polypeptide(L)'
;MHRYDVWHVVKGLKKKMLRLSNEKECGLLSSWIRSICNHLYWVAVSTPDGDGDLMESKWLSLTNHIHDVHEHPSHLFPQCQHPHLPEGGRQKKWLTPGTKLSVKLGEVLESRQMLKDVRKLSTGPQTSAIEAYHSVVNHFAPKMIGFHHHGMLCRAQLAALHFNENHEREQATTRDGTARFNLSYRKSKKGFTLQEVKVGCTYEYVAELLDNVLDMASRFSISEVKAYLKAKEEHQAPPPLCSDFENVRPEKAQAIEQYKARFKLV
;
A
#
# COMPACT_ATOMS: atom_id res chain seq x y z
N MET A 1 8.66 5.72 15.01
CA MET A 1 8.16 4.35 15.30
C MET A 1 7.67 3.74 13.99
N HIS A 2 8.16 2.57 13.59
CA HIS A 2 7.77 1.93 12.32
C HIS A 2 6.44 1.17 12.48
N ARG A 3 5.48 1.41 11.58
CA ARG A 3 4.16 0.77 11.51
C ARG A 3 4.10 -0.22 10.33
N TYR A 4 3.28 -1.25 10.44
CA TYR A 4 3.11 -2.28 9.42
C TYR A 4 1.85 -2.05 8.59
N ASP A 5 1.96 -2.22 7.28
CA ASP A 5 0.79 -2.26 6.41
C ASP A 5 -0.05 -3.52 6.72
N VAL A 6 -1.33 -3.30 7.06
CA VAL A 6 -2.31 -4.34 7.36
C VAL A 6 -2.41 -5.36 6.23
N TRP A 7 -2.27 -4.96 4.97
CA TRP A 7 -2.38 -5.86 3.84
C TRP A 7 -1.33 -6.98 3.88
N HIS A 8 -0.08 -6.63 4.23
CA HIS A 8 1.01 -7.58 4.33
C HIS A 8 0.77 -8.60 5.46
N VAL A 9 0.29 -8.13 6.61
CA VAL A 9 -0.05 -9.00 7.75
C VAL A 9 -1.23 -9.91 7.40
N VAL A 10 -2.31 -9.36 6.82
CA VAL A 10 -3.47 -10.11 6.35
C VAL A 10 -3.08 -11.18 5.33
N LYS A 11 -2.19 -10.88 4.39
CA LYS A 11 -1.70 -11.83 3.39
C LYS A 11 -1.00 -13.02 4.04
N GLY A 12 -0.11 -12.76 5.01
CA GLY A 12 0.59 -13.79 5.77
C GLY A 12 -0.36 -14.66 6.59
N LEU A 13 -1.27 -14.01 7.34
CA LEU A 13 -2.29 -14.68 8.15
C LEU A 13 -3.21 -15.56 7.29
N LYS A 14 -3.74 -15.01 6.18
CA LYS A 14 -4.59 -15.74 5.24
C LYS A 14 -3.92 -17.00 4.71
N LYS A 15 -2.62 -16.94 4.39
CA LYS A 15 -1.85 -18.12 3.94
C LYS A 15 -1.77 -19.20 5.02
N LYS A 16 -1.57 -18.82 6.29
CA LYS A 16 -1.59 -19.76 7.43
C LYS A 16 -2.96 -20.42 7.57
N MET A 17 -4.04 -19.63 7.58
CA MET A 17 -5.41 -20.14 7.71
C MET A 17 -5.84 -21.02 6.54
N LEU A 18 -5.44 -20.70 5.30
CA LEU A 18 -5.72 -21.55 4.13
C LEU A 18 -5.04 -22.92 4.22
N ARG A 19 -3.83 -22.98 4.78
CA ARG A 19 -3.18 -24.28 5.03
C ARG A 19 -3.93 -25.07 6.09
N LEU A 20 -4.32 -24.41 7.18
CA LEU A 20 -5.09 -25.03 8.25
C LEU A 20 -6.45 -25.53 7.76
N SER A 21 -7.14 -24.77 6.90
CA SER A 21 -8.47 -25.17 6.40
C SER A 21 -8.44 -26.43 5.52
N ASN A 22 -7.28 -26.78 4.96
CA ASN A 22 -7.11 -27.99 4.16
C ASN A 22 -6.80 -29.23 5.01
N GLU A 23 -6.60 -29.09 6.32
CA GLU A 23 -6.43 -30.23 7.20
C GLU A 23 -7.76 -30.95 7.48
N LYS A 24 -7.67 -32.26 7.76
CA LYS A 24 -8.82 -33.05 8.23
C LYS A 24 -9.46 -32.38 9.46
N GLU A 25 -10.78 -32.29 9.44
CA GLU A 25 -11.65 -31.65 10.46
C GLU A 25 -11.55 -30.12 10.57
N CYS A 26 -10.80 -29.45 9.69
CA CYS A 26 -10.61 -27.99 9.74
C CYS A 26 -11.31 -27.23 8.60
N GLY A 27 -12.07 -27.92 7.74
CA GLY A 27 -12.69 -27.34 6.54
C GLY A 27 -13.66 -26.18 6.80
N LEU A 28 -14.30 -26.14 7.99
CA LEU A 28 -15.20 -25.04 8.37
C LEU A 28 -14.50 -23.67 8.38
N LEU A 29 -13.17 -23.65 8.61
CA LEU A 29 -12.37 -22.43 8.62
C LEU A 29 -12.48 -21.63 7.32
N SER A 30 -12.64 -22.28 6.16
CA SER A 30 -12.70 -21.58 4.88
C SER A 30 -13.81 -20.53 4.82
N SER A 31 -14.94 -20.77 5.51
CA SER A 31 -16.06 -19.82 5.61
C SER A 31 -15.73 -18.59 6.48
N TRP A 32 -14.76 -18.72 7.38
CA TRP A 32 -14.36 -17.71 8.37
C TRP A 32 -13.19 -16.85 7.93
N ILE A 33 -12.30 -17.35 7.06
CA ILE A 33 -11.07 -16.67 6.63
C ILE A 33 -11.33 -15.20 6.23
N ARG A 34 -12.37 -14.95 5.43
CA ARG A 34 -12.70 -13.58 5.00
C ARG A 34 -13.05 -12.68 6.19
N SER A 35 -13.86 -13.16 7.12
CA SER A 35 -14.26 -12.38 8.31
C SER A 35 -13.07 -12.10 9.21
N ILE A 36 -12.20 -13.09 9.45
CA ILE A 36 -10.99 -12.91 10.26
C ILE A 36 -10.05 -11.88 9.62
N CYS A 37 -9.85 -11.94 8.30
CA CYS A 37 -9.05 -10.92 7.60
C CYS A 37 -9.67 -9.51 7.71
N ASN A 38 -10.99 -9.40 7.56
CA ASN A 38 -11.69 -8.11 7.69
C ASN A 38 -11.63 -7.57 9.12
N HIS A 39 -11.69 -8.43 10.14
CA HIS A 39 -11.53 -8.05 11.54
C HIS A 39 -10.19 -7.39 11.79
N LEU A 40 -9.11 -7.91 11.19
CA LEU A 40 -7.77 -7.30 11.34
C LEU A 40 -7.71 -5.88 10.74
N TYR A 41 -8.38 -5.63 9.60
CA TYR A 41 -8.52 -4.28 9.07
C TYR A 41 -9.34 -3.40 10.01
N TRP A 42 -10.44 -3.92 10.55
CA TRP A 42 -11.28 -3.19 11.49
C TRP A 42 -10.54 -2.83 12.78
N VAL A 43 -9.69 -3.71 13.32
CA VAL A 43 -8.83 -3.41 14.48
C VAL A 43 -7.99 -2.15 14.25
N ALA A 44 -7.36 -2.05 13.08
CA ALA A 44 -6.52 -0.91 12.73
C ALA A 44 -7.33 0.38 12.49
N VAL A 45 -8.40 0.29 11.69
CA VAL A 45 -9.21 1.47 11.32
C VAL A 45 -10.01 2.01 12.51
N SER A 46 -10.47 1.14 13.42
CA SER A 46 -11.23 1.54 14.61
C SER A 46 -10.37 2.06 15.77
N THR A 47 -9.05 2.12 15.60
CA THR A 47 -8.10 2.58 16.63
C THR A 47 -7.20 3.68 16.04
N PRO A 48 -7.74 4.88 15.74
CA PRO A 48 -7.03 5.88 14.94
C PRO A 48 -5.75 6.41 15.59
N ASP A 49 -5.72 6.48 16.93
CA ASP A 49 -4.55 6.83 17.75
C ASP A 49 -3.44 5.76 17.72
N GLY A 50 -3.78 4.54 17.30
CA GLY A 50 -2.85 3.43 17.16
C GLY A 50 -2.30 2.92 18.48
N ASP A 51 -3.11 2.96 19.54
CA ASP A 51 -2.83 2.29 20.80
C ASP A 51 -2.70 0.79 20.58
N GLY A 52 -1.48 0.29 20.73
CA GLY A 52 -1.16 -1.12 20.53
C GLY A 52 -1.91 -2.05 21.48
N ASP A 53 -2.13 -1.66 22.75
CA ASP A 53 -2.76 -2.53 23.73
C ASP A 53 -4.28 -2.65 23.49
N LEU A 54 -4.91 -1.55 23.06
CA LEU A 54 -6.30 -1.60 22.58
C LEU A 54 -6.43 -2.43 21.31
N MET A 55 -5.50 -2.27 20.34
CA MET A 55 -5.51 -3.06 19.11
C MET A 55 -5.32 -4.56 19.38
N GLU A 56 -4.41 -4.91 20.29
CA GLU A 56 -4.21 -6.30 20.74
C GLU A 56 -5.48 -6.84 21.42
N SER A 57 -6.11 -6.04 22.29
CA SER A 57 -7.36 -6.44 22.97
C SER A 57 -8.50 -6.71 21.99
N LYS A 58 -8.71 -5.81 21.01
CA LYS A 58 -9.70 -6.01 19.93
C LYS A 58 -9.39 -7.23 19.07
N TRP A 59 -8.11 -7.55 18.88
CA TRP A 59 -7.72 -8.73 18.12
C TRP A 59 -7.95 -10.03 18.90
N LEU A 60 -7.57 -10.09 20.17
CA LEU A 60 -7.77 -11.24 21.05
C LEU A 60 -9.26 -11.53 21.27
N SER A 61 -10.11 -10.49 21.24
CA SER A 61 -11.56 -10.62 21.28
C SER A 61 -12.12 -11.54 20.18
N LEU A 62 -11.40 -11.67 19.05
CA LEU A 62 -11.77 -12.52 17.94
C LEU A 62 -11.87 -13.99 18.34
N THR A 63 -10.99 -14.48 19.23
CA THR A 63 -11.02 -15.89 19.68
C THR A 63 -12.33 -16.22 20.39
N ASN A 64 -12.84 -15.32 21.21
CA ASN A 64 -14.16 -15.48 21.83
C ASN A 64 -15.27 -15.32 20.77
N HIS A 65 -15.14 -14.30 19.92
CA HIS A 65 -16.17 -13.98 18.94
C HIS A 65 -16.44 -15.15 17.98
N ILE A 66 -15.42 -15.87 17.50
CA ILE A 66 -15.62 -17.04 16.60
C ILE A 66 -16.41 -18.20 17.26
N HIS A 67 -16.56 -18.17 18.58
CA HIS A 67 -17.31 -19.12 19.40
C HIS A 67 -18.66 -18.56 19.90
N ASP A 68 -19.14 -17.45 19.33
CA ASP A 68 -20.35 -16.73 19.76
C ASP A 68 -20.27 -16.14 21.17
N VAL A 69 -19.05 -15.92 21.68
CA VAL A 69 -18.83 -15.24 22.96
C VAL A 69 -18.46 -13.79 22.68
N HIS A 70 -19.35 -12.87 23.03
CA HIS A 70 -19.20 -11.43 22.74
C HIS A 70 -18.71 -10.61 23.93
N GLU A 71 -18.51 -11.25 25.08
CA GLU A 71 -17.93 -10.67 26.28
C GLU A 71 -16.48 -11.15 26.45
N HIS A 72 -15.61 -10.25 26.89
CA HIS A 72 -14.17 -10.45 26.88
C HIS A 72 -13.53 -10.05 28.22
N PRO A 73 -12.49 -10.76 28.68
CA PRO A 73 -11.79 -10.41 29.92
C PRO A 73 -11.03 -9.08 29.87
N SER A 74 -10.76 -8.53 28.68
CA SER A 74 -9.97 -7.30 28.55
C SER A 74 -10.79 -6.08 28.98
N HIS A 75 -10.25 -5.30 29.91
CA HIS A 75 -10.84 -4.02 30.31
C HIS A 75 -10.81 -2.96 29.18
N LEU A 76 -9.86 -3.06 28.25
CA LEU A 76 -9.75 -2.15 27.10
C LEU A 76 -10.80 -2.43 26.03
N PHE A 77 -11.26 -3.68 25.93
CA PHE A 77 -12.28 -4.09 24.97
C PHE A 77 -13.17 -5.20 25.56
N PRO A 78 -14.10 -4.86 26.47
CA PRO A 78 -14.86 -5.85 27.23
C PRO A 78 -16.00 -6.50 26.44
N GLN A 79 -16.47 -5.89 25.36
CA GLN A 79 -17.57 -6.41 24.55
C GLN A 79 -17.43 -6.06 23.06
N CYS A 80 -17.94 -6.93 22.18
CA CYS A 80 -18.03 -6.67 20.74
C CYS A 80 -18.86 -5.41 20.41
N GLN A 81 -18.37 -4.60 19.47
CA GLN A 81 -19.00 -3.33 19.06
C GLN A 81 -19.94 -3.50 17.85
N HIS A 82 -20.93 -4.38 17.98
CA HIS A 82 -22.01 -4.48 17.00
C HIS A 82 -23.32 -4.91 17.67
N PRO A 83 -24.48 -4.52 17.12
CA PRO A 83 -25.76 -5.04 17.58
C PRO A 83 -25.88 -6.55 17.30
N HIS A 84 -26.88 -7.18 17.92
CA HIS A 84 -27.21 -8.56 17.60
C HIS A 84 -27.54 -8.68 16.10
N LEU A 85 -26.94 -9.65 15.43
CA LEU A 85 -27.22 -9.87 14.02
C LEU A 85 -28.65 -10.42 13.91
N PRO A 86 -29.50 -9.90 13.01
CA PRO A 86 -30.86 -10.39 12.84
C PRO A 86 -30.87 -11.87 12.46
N GLU A 87 -31.91 -12.60 12.90
CA GLU A 87 -32.12 -14.00 12.55
C GLU A 87 -32.06 -14.17 11.02
N GLY A 88 -31.18 -15.06 10.54
CA GLY A 88 -30.92 -15.27 9.11
C GLY A 88 -29.83 -14.38 8.48
N GLY A 89 -29.39 -13.31 9.16
CA GLY A 89 -28.30 -12.44 8.69
C GLY A 89 -26.92 -13.12 8.77
N ARG A 90 -26.78 -14.14 9.63
CA ARG A 90 -25.54 -14.91 9.77
C ARG A 90 -25.59 -16.21 8.96
N GLN A 91 -24.97 -16.21 7.79
CA GLN A 91 -24.85 -17.40 6.95
C GLN A 91 -23.70 -18.36 7.37
N LYS A 92 -23.12 -18.19 8.57
CA LYS A 92 -21.90 -18.90 9.01
C LYS A 92 -22.13 -19.66 10.31
N LYS A 93 -21.76 -20.94 10.31
CA LYS A 93 -21.73 -21.77 11.52
C LYS A 93 -20.61 -21.32 12.44
N TRP A 94 -20.92 -21.19 13.73
CA TRP A 94 -19.96 -20.95 14.80
C TRP A 94 -18.95 -22.09 14.91
N LEU A 95 -17.75 -21.78 15.38
CA LEU A 95 -16.77 -22.81 15.71
C LEU A 95 -17.09 -23.37 17.09
N THR A 96 -16.86 -24.67 17.29
CA THR A 96 -17.07 -25.31 18.59
C THR A 96 -15.77 -25.25 19.40
N PRO A 97 -15.80 -24.72 20.64
CA PRO A 97 -14.65 -24.71 21.54
C PRO A 97 -14.07 -26.12 21.76
N GLY A 98 -12.76 -26.22 21.98
CA GLY A 98 -12.08 -27.49 22.27
C GLY A 98 -11.91 -28.43 21.07
N THR A 99 -12.49 -28.11 19.91
CA THR A 99 -12.22 -28.86 18.67
C THR A 99 -10.80 -28.61 18.17
N LYS A 100 -10.27 -29.57 17.39
CA LYS A 100 -8.97 -29.43 16.73
C LYS A 100 -8.84 -28.11 15.95
N LEU A 101 -9.90 -27.69 15.25
CA LEU A 101 -9.93 -26.44 14.52
C LEU A 101 -9.82 -25.22 15.45
N SER A 102 -10.61 -25.20 16.54
CA SER A 102 -10.58 -24.11 17.53
C SER A 102 -9.19 -23.93 18.12
N VAL A 103 -8.57 -25.02 18.60
CA VAL A 103 -7.24 -25.00 19.22
C VAL A 103 -6.18 -24.50 18.25
N LYS A 104 -6.09 -25.10 17.05
CA LYS A 104 -5.09 -24.72 16.04
C LYS A 104 -5.30 -23.30 15.52
N LEU A 105 -6.54 -22.84 15.41
CA LEU A 105 -6.82 -21.46 15.00
C LEU A 105 -6.37 -20.49 16.10
N GLY A 106 -6.66 -20.78 17.37
CA GLY A 106 -6.17 -20.03 18.53
C GLY A 106 -4.65 -19.87 18.50
N GLU A 107 -3.90 -20.95 18.29
CA GLU A 107 -2.42 -20.92 18.15
C GLU A 107 -1.94 -19.94 17.07
N VAL A 108 -2.67 -19.82 15.95
CA VAL A 108 -2.33 -18.89 14.87
C VAL A 108 -2.67 -17.45 15.25
N LEU A 109 -3.88 -17.21 15.78
CA LEU A 109 -4.39 -15.88 16.11
C LEU A 109 -3.64 -15.27 17.30
N GLU A 110 -3.30 -16.07 18.30
CA GLU A 110 -2.70 -15.65 19.58
C GLU A 110 -1.17 -15.82 19.60
N SER A 111 -0.57 -16.24 18.47
CA SER A 111 0.88 -16.36 18.40
C SER A 111 1.57 -15.06 18.77
N ARG A 112 2.67 -15.16 19.53
CA ARG A 112 3.46 -14.00 19.99
C ARG A 112 3.84 -13.04 18.86
N GLN A 113 4.14 -13.56 17.67
CA GLN A 113 4.45 -12.73 16.50
C GLN A 113 3.20 -12.00 15.99
N MET A 114 2.04 -12.65 15.93
CA MET A 114 0.79 -12.01 15.51
C MET A 114 0.44 -10.84 16.42
N LEU A 115 0.54 -11.02 17.74
CA LEU A 115 0.24 -9.95 18.71
C LEU A 115 1.21 -8.77 18.56
N LYS A 116 2.52 -9.04 18.40
CA LYS A 116 3.53 -8.00 18.09
C LYS A 116 3.22 -7.24 16.81
N ASP A 117 2.74 -7.93 15.76
CA ASP A 117 2.41 -7.32 14.48
C ASP A 117 1.13 -6.47 14.59
N VAL A 118 0.11 -6.97 15.30
CA VAL A 118 -1.16 -6.28 15.57
C VAL A 118 -0.92 -4.93 16.25
N ARG A 119 -0.09 -4.91 17.31
CA ARG A 119 0.28 -3.69 18.04
C ARG A 119 0.91 -2.60 17.16
N LYS A 120 1.43 -2.96 15.99
CA LYS A 120 2.15 -2.07 15.08
C LYS A 120 1.42 -1.80 13.77
N LEU A 121 0.19 -2.27 13.60
CA LEU A 121 -0.53 -2.00 12.35
C LEU A 121 -0.70 -0.50 12.13
N SER A 122 -0.62 -0.09 10.88
CA SER A 122 -0.93 1.26 10.44
C SER A 122 -2.43 1.50 10.52
N THR A 123 -2.82 2.57 11.19
CA THR A 123 -4.22 2.96 11.43
C THR A 123 -4.77 3.91 10.36
N GLY A 124 -3.88 4.56 9.60
CA GLY A 124 -4.23 5.48 8.53
C GLY A 124 -4.72 4.79 7.25
N PRO A 125 -5.34 5.55 6.33
CA PRO A 125 -5.77 5.06 5.03
C PRO A 125 -4.63 4.32 4.34
N GLN A 126 -4.95 3.15 3.79
CA GLN A 126 -3.99 2.23 3.17
C GLN A 126 -3.19 2.90 2.05
N THR A 127 -1.96 2.40 1.79
CA THR A 127 -0.97 2.89 0.80
C THR A 127 -1.47 3.03 -0.63
N SER A 128 -2.70 2.64 -0.94
CA SER A 128 -3.30 2.72 -2.28
C SER A 128 -3.12 4.06 -2.99
N ALA A 129 -3.30 5.20 -2.30
CA ALA A 129 -3.07 6.53 -2.89
C ALA A 129 -1.58 6.79 -3.17
N ILE A 130 -0.71 6.38 -2.26
CA ILE A 130 0.75 6.50 -2.41
C ILE A 130 1.25 5.59 -3.55
N GLU A 131 0.74 4.36 -3.64
CA GLU A 131 1.03 3.42 -4.74
C GLU A 131 0.54 3.96 -6.08
N ALA A 132 -0.67 4.55 -6.12
CA ALA A 132 -1.18 5.22 -7.30
C ALA A 132 -0.29 6.39 -7.71
N TYR A 133 0.12 7.24 -6.75
CA TYR A 133 1.06 8.34 -7.02
C TYR A 133 2.40 7.84 -7.56
N HIS A 134 2.99 6.80 -6.96
CA HIS A 134 4.22 6.20 -7.48
C HIS A 134 4.05 5.65 -8.90
N SER A 135 2.88 5.12 -9.26
CA SER A 135 2.57 4.72 -10.63
C SER A 135 2.57 5.92 -11.59
N VAL A 136 2.02 7.07 -11.16
CA VAL A 136 2.06 8.32 -11.93
C VAL A 136 3.50 8.81 -12.09
N VAL A 137 4.29 8.84 -11.02
CA VAL A 137 5.71 9.22 -11.10
C VAL A 137 6.48 8.33 -12.10
N ASN A 138 6.25 7.02 -12.09
CA ASN A 138 6.88 6.12 -13.06
C ASN A 138 6.45 6.39 -14.51
N HIS A 139 5.26 6.92 -14.74
CA HIS A 139 4.79 7.32 -16.07
C HIS A 139 5.53 8.58 -16.57
N PHE A 140 5.67 9.60 -15.71
CA PHE A 140 6.31 10.87 -16.07
C PHE A 140 7.84 10.81 -16.03
N ALA A 141 8.43 10.03 -15.13
CA ALA A 141 9.86 9.86 -14.91
C ALA A 141 10.22 8.37 -14.84
N PRO A 142 10.15 7.63 -15.97
CA PRO A 142 10.42 6.20 -15.98
C PRO A 142 11.88 5.91 -15.62
N LYS A 143 12.09 4.92 -14.73
CA LYS A 143 13.42 4.52 -14.22
C LYS A 143 14.40 4.09 -15.31
N MET A 144 13.88 3.62 -16.44
CA MET A 144 14.68 3.13 -17.57
C MET A 144 15.32 4.27 -18.39
N ILE A 145 14.91 5.53 -18.15
CA ILE A 145 15.43 6.69 -18.85
C ILE A 145 16.24 7.52 -17.85
N GLY A 146 17.50 7.76 -18.18
CA GLY A 146 18.35 8.67 -17.41
C GLY A 146 17.94 10.12 -17.69
N PHE A 147 17.56 10.85 -16.64
CA PHE A 147 17.31 12.29 -16.72
C PHE A 147 18.39 13.04 -15.94
N HIS A 148 18.75 14.23 -16.41
CA HIS A 148 19.48 15.21 -15.58
C HIS A 148 18.64 15.59 -14.35
N HIS A 149 19.28 16.05 -13.28
CA HIS A 149 18.63 16.38 -12.01
C HIS A 149 17.39 17.27 -12.21
N HIS A 150 17.52 18.38 -12.93
CA HIS A 150 16.42 19.30 -13.20
C HIS A 150 15.31 18.66 -14.03
N GLY A 151 15.67 17.88 -15.05
CA GLY A 151 14.70 17.12 -15.84
C GLY A 151 13.88 16.14 -14.99
N MET A 152 14.53 15.48 -14.02
CA MET A 152 13.86 14.59 -13.07
C MET A 152 12.95 15.35 -12.11
N LEU A 153 13.43 16.48 -11.58
CA LEU A 153 12.66 17.35 -10.68
C LEU A 153 11.39 17.88 -11.37
N CYS A 154 11.52 18.45 -12.57
CA CYS A 154 10.37 18.97 -13.32
C CYS A 154 9.35 17.87 -13.63
N ARG A 155 9.80 16.66 -14.02
CA ARG A 155 8.90 15.53 -14.28
C ARG A 155 8.20 15.04 -13.01
N ALA A 156 8.88 15.04 -11.87
CA ALA A 156 8.26 14.71 -10.58
C ALA A 156 7.21 15.76 -10.18
N GLN A 157 7.48 17.05 -10.42
CA GLN A 157 6.52 18.12 -10.19
C GLN A 157 5.29 18.00 -11.11
N LEU A 158 5.49 17.71 -12.41
CA LEU A 158 4.40 17.44 -13.34
C LEU A 158 3.56 16.22 -12.92
N ALA A 159 4.20 15.16 -12.43
CA ALA A 159 3.51 13.99 -11.88
C ALA A 159 2.65 14.36 -10.67
N ALA A 160 3.15 15.23 -9.78
CA ALA A 160 2.41 15.72 -8.63
C ALA A 160 1.20 16.56 -9.04
N LEU A 161 1.36 17.50 -9.97
CA LEU A 161 0.24 18.29 -10.52
C LEU A 161 -0.83 17.38 -11.14
N HIS A 162 -0.40 16.45 -11.99
CA HIS A 162 -1.31 15.49 -12.61
C HIS A 162 -2.07 14.66 -11.57
N PHE A 163 -1.38 14.15 -10.54
CA PHE A 163 -1.99 13.35 -9.49
C PHE A 163 -2.97 14.15 -8.65
N ASN A 164 -2.62 15.37 -8.24
CA ASN A 164 -3.49 16.23 -7.44
C ASN A 164 -4.78 16.56 -8.18
N GLU A 165 -4.71 16.82 -9.49
CA GLU A 165 -5.90 17.10 -10.30
C GLU A 165 -6.77 15.84 -10.51
N ASN A 166 -6.16 14.64 -10.58
CA ASN A 166 -6.84 13.44 -11.07
C ASN A 166 -7.08 12.31 -10.05
N HIS A 167 -6.59 12.41 -8.80
CA HIS A 167 -6.70 11.28 -7.85
C HIS A 167 -8.11 11.08 -7.29
N GLU A 168 -8.90 12.16 -7.17
CA GLU A 168 -10.21 12.18 -6.51
C GLU A 168 -11.37 12.24 -7.50
N ARG A 169 -11.14 11.83 -8.75
CA ARG A 169 -12.16 11.84 -9.80
C ARG A 169 -13.43 11.10 -9.36
N GLU A 170 -14.55 11.74 -9.65
CA GLU A 170 -15.88 11.21 -9.38
C GLU A 170 -16.15 9.94 -10.21
N GLN A 171 -17.10 9.14 -9.72
CA GLN A 171 -17.58 7.98 -10.47
C GLN A 171 -18.38 8.45 -11.70
N ALA A 172 -18.05 7.90 -12.87
CA ALA A 172 -18.77 8.17 -14.10
C ALA A 172 -20.20 7.63 -14.02
N THR A 173 -21.15 8.39 -14.57
CA THR A 173 -22.55 8.01 -14.69
C THR A 173 -22.93 7.71 -16.15
N THR A 174 -23.99 6.94 -16.36
CA THR A 174 -24.65 6.81 -17.67
C THR A 174 -25.47 8.06 -17.96
N ARG A 175 -26.00 8.18 -19.19
CA ARG A 175 -26.90 9.29 -19.56
C ARG A 175 -28.12 9.40 -18.64
N ASP A 176 -28.56 8.27 -18.08
CA ASP A 176 -29.70 8.18 -17.16
C ASP A 176 -29.30 8.39 -15.68
N GLY A 177 -28.08 8.85 -15.40
CA GLY A 177 -27.60 9.13 -14.05
C GLY A 177 -27.15 7.91 -13.25
N THR A 178 -27.10 6.72 -13.85
CA THR A 178 -26.72 5.49 -13.13
C THR A 178 -25.21 5.35 -13.02
N ALA A 179 -24.70 5.07 -11.82
CA ALA A 179 -23.27 4.89 -11.55
C ALA A 179 -22.66 3.72 -12.36
N ARG A 180 -21.53 3.97 -13.03
CA ARG A 180 -20.87 2.98 -13.90
C ARG A 180 -19.87 2.13 -13.12
N PHE A 181 -19.94 0.82 -13.35
CA PHE A 181 -19.01 -0.14 -12.78
C PHE A 181 -18.39 -1.02 -13.86
N ASN A 182 -17.19 -1.52 -13.58
CA ASN A 182 -16.50 -2.52 -14.39
C ASN A 182 -16.30 -3.81 -13.57
N LEU A 183 -16.54 -4.96 -14.20
CA LEU A 183 -16.29 -6.26 -13.61
C LEU A 183 -14.84 -6.67 -13.86
N SER A 184 -14.02 -6.65 -12.82
CA SER A 184 -12.63 -7.07 -12.88
C SER A 184 -12.47 -8.51 -12.38
N TYR A 185 -12.09 -9.42 -13.28
CA TYR A 185 -11.73 -10.79 -12.91
C TYR A 185 -10.24 -10.87 -12.58
N ARG A 186 -9.93 -11.28 -11.35
CA ARG A 186 -8.54 -11.50 -10.94
C ARG A 186 -8.30 -12.98 -10.71
N LYS A 187 -7.45 -13.59 -11.54
CA LYS A 187 -7.04 -15.01 -11.43
C LYS A 187 -6.59 -15.37 -10.00
N SER A 188 -5.87 -14.47 -9.34
CA SER A 188 -5.39 -14.64 -7.96
C SER A 188 -6.50 -14.70 -6.90
N LYS A 189 -7.66 -14.10 -7.16
CA LYS A 189 -8.81 -14.09 -6.24
C LYS A 189 -9.87 -15.14 -6.59
N LYS A 190 -9.74 -15.88 -7.70
CA LYS A 190 -10.73 -16.85 -8.22
C LYS A 190 -12.18 -16.31 -8.15
N GLY A 191 -12.36 -15.05 -8.53
CA GLY A 191 -13.63 -14.36 -8.46
C GLY A 191 -13.55 -12.97 -9.10
N PHE A 192 -14.68 -12.26 -9.10
CA PHE A 192 -14.78 -10.91 -9.62
C PHE A 192 -14.72 -9.86 -8.51
N THR A 193 -14.41 -8.63 -8.88
CA THR A 193 -14.57 -7.45 -8.03
C THR A 193 -15.21 -6.36 -8.89
N LEU A 194 -16.25 -5.72 -8.38
CA LEU A 194 -16.81 -4.50 -8.97
C LEU A 194 -15.83 -3.35 -8.72
N GLN A 195 -15.44 -2.67 -9.78
CA GLN A 195 -14.62 -1.47 -9.72
C GLN A 195 -15.42 -0.28 -10.24
N GLU A 196 -15.42 0.82 -9.51
CA GLU A 196 -16.00 2.07 -9.98
C GLU A 196 -15.25 2.54 -11.23
N VAL A 197 -16.00 2.88 -12.28
CA VAL A 197 -15.45 3.55 -13.44
C VAL A 197 -15.46 5.05 -13.13
N LYS A 198 -14.29 5.68 -13.05
CA LYS A 198 -14.18 7.12 -12.82
C LYS A 198 -14.33 7.90 -14.13
N VAL A 199 -14.71 9.18 -14.03
CA VAL A 199 -14.74 10.12 -15.18
C VAL A 199 -13.35 10.25 -15.83
N GLY A 200 -13.26 10.76 -17.06
CA GLY A 200 -11.97 10.95 -17.74
C GLY A 200 -11.00 11.83 -16.94
N CYS A 201 -9.69 11.69 -17.19
CA CYS A 201 -8.72 12.62 -16.62
C CYS A 201 -8.86 14.01 -17.25
N THR A 202 -8.61 15.03 -16.46
CA THR A 202 -8.47 16.42 -16.90
C THR A 202 -7.00 16.81 -16.93
N TYR A 203 -6.70 17.90 -17.65
CA TYR A 203 -5.34 18.39 -17.88
C TYR A 203 -5.26 19.92 -17.80
N GLU A 204 -6.06 20.53 -16.93
CA GLU A 204 -6.11 22.00 -16.78
C GLU A 204 -4.74 22.55 -16.36
N TYR A 205 -4.03 21.85 -15.48
CA TYR A 205 -2.64 22.19 -15.13
C TYR A 205 -1.71 22.28 -16.35
N VAL A 206 -1.98 21.52 -17.42
CA VAL A 206 -1.18 21.58 -18.66
C VAL A 206 -1.47 22.86 -19.42
N ALA A 207 -2.74 23.26 -19.50
CA ALA A 207 -3.15 24.50 -20.17
C ALA A 207 -2.50 25.71 -19.47
N GLU A 208 -2.60 25.79 -18.14
CA GLU A 208 -1.97 26.85 -17.37
C GLU A 208 -0.44 26.90 -17.55
N LEU A 209 0.23 25.74 -17.57
CA LEU A 209 1.67 25.68 -17.79
C LEU A 209 2.06 26.12 -19.21
N LEU A 210 1.27 25.75 -20.23
CA LEU A 210 1.52 26.16 -21.61
C LEU A 210 1.36 27.66 -21.77
N ASP A 211 0.33 28.26 -21.18
CA ASP A 211 0.12 29.71 -21.19
C ASP A 211 1.30 30.46 -20.54
N ASN A 212 1.78 29.97 -19.39
CA ASN A 212 2.96 30.51 -18.73
C ASN A 212 4.22 30.38 -19.60
N VAL A 213 4.40 29.26 -20.31
CA VAL A 213 5.54 29.08 -21.23
C VAL A 213 5.45 30.05 -22.41
N LEU A 214 4.26 30.27 -22.98
CA LEU A 214 4.05 31.21 -24.07
C LEU A 214 4.30 32.66 -23.61
N ASP A 215 3.82 33.04 -22.43
CA ASP A 215 4.11 34.35 -21.83
C ASP A 215 5.61 34.54 -21.62
N MET A 216 6.30 33.56 -21.06
CA MET A 216 7.76 33.61 -20.90
C MET A 216 8.48 33.73 -22.25
N ALA A 217 8.05 32.98 -23.27
CA ALA A 217 8.64 33.03 -24.61
C ALA A 217 8.44 34.38 -25.30
N SER A 218 7.38 35.12 -24.93
CA SER A 218 7.15 36.48 -25.43
C SER A 218 8.07 37.53 -24.78
N ARG A 219 8.57 37.24 -23.56
CA ARG A 219 9.36 38.18 -22.74
C ARG A 219 10.85 37.92 -22.80
N PHE A 220 11.27 36.68 -23.03
CA PHE A 220 12.67 36.25 -22.94
C PHE A 220 13.11 35.51 -24.19
N SER A 221 14.33 35.78 -24.63
CA SER A 221 14.98 35.01 -25.68
C SER A 221 15.39 33.62 -25.18
N ILE A 222 15.49 32.66 -26.10
CA ILE A 222 15.95 31.30 -25.81
C ILE A 222 17.34 31.31 -25.15
N SER A 223 18.22 32.24 -25.54
CA SER A 223 19.54 32.42 -24.94
C SER A 223 19.48 32.81 -23.46
N GLU A 224 18.60 33.74 -23.09
CA GLU A 224 18.43 34.17 -21.69
C GLU A 224 17.89 33.04 -20.83
N VAL A 225 16.89 32.31 -21.34
CA VAL A 225 16.33 31.14 -20.64
C VAL A 225 17.38 30.05 -20.44
N LYS A 226 18.18 29.74 -21.47
CA LYS A 226 19.28 28.75 -21.36
C LYS A 226 20.33 29.17 -20.35
N ALA A 227 20.71 30.46 -20.33
CA ALA A 227 21.68 30.97 -19.37
C ALA A 227 21.15 30.86 -17.93
N TYR A 228 19.88 31.22 -17.72
CA TYR A 228 19.21 31.07 -16.42
C TYR A 228 19.18 29.61 -15.94
N LEU A 229 18.76 28.68 -16.82
CA LEU A 229 18.68 27.25 -16.48
C LEU A 229 20.06 26.67 -16.14
N LYS A 230 21.09 27.03 -16.90
CA LYS A 230 22.47 26.58 -16.63
C LYS A 230 22.97 27.08 -15.27
N ALA A 231 22.76 28.37 -14.97
CA ALA A 231 23.13 28.93 -13.68
C ALA A 231 22.41 28.21 -12.53
N LYS A 232 21.13 27.86 -12.70
CA LYS A 232 20.36 27.14 -11.68
C LYS A 232 20.81 25.67 -11.52
N GLU A 233 21.16 24.99 -12.61
CA GLU A 233 21.71 23.64 -12.60
C GLU A 233 22.98 23.52 -11.77
N GLU A 234 23.91 24.47 -11.92
CA GLU A 234 25.19 24.48 -11.22
C GLU A 234 25.04 24.71 -9.70
N HIS A 235 24.00 25.42 -9.26
CA HIS A 235 23.83 25.82 -7.85
C HIS A 235 22.91 24.90 -7.03
N GLN A 236 22.03 24.11 -7.67
CA GLN A 236 20.98 23.36 -6.97
C GLN A 236 21.07 21.83 -7.12
N ALA A 237 21.92 21.31 -8.02
CA ALA A 237 22.06 19.87 -8.16
C ALA A 237 22.89 19.30 -6.99
N PRO A 238 22.39 18.29 -6.25
CA PRO A 238 23.19 17.61 -5.25
C PRO A 238 24.35 16.88 -5.93
N PRO A 239 25.48 16.67 -5.22
CA PRO A 239 26.58 15.87 -5.74
C PRO A 239 26.10 14.43 -6.04
N PRO A 240 26.75 13.73 -6.98
CA PRO A 240 26.48 12.32 -7.20
C PRO A 240 26.55 11.53 -5.88
N LEU A 241 25.65 10.54 -5.70
CA LEU A 241 25.65 9.66 -4.52
C LEU A 241 27.00 8.97 -4.26
N CYS A 242 27.83 8.87 -5.29
CA CYS A 242 29.14 8.24 -5.22
C CYS A 242 30.28 9.21 -4.89
N SER A 243 30.00 10.50 -4.70
CA SER A 243 31.00 11.52 -4.33
C SER A 243 31.64 11.24 -2.98
N ASP A 244 30.88 10.72 -2.01
CA ASP A 244 31.41 10.36 -0.69
C ASP A 244 32.39 9.17 -0.73
N PHE A 245 32.45 8.44 -1.85
CA PHE A 245 33.31 7.28 -2.04
C PHE A 245 34.60 7.61 -2.79
N GLU A 246 34.92 8.89 -3.00
CA GLU A 246 36.16 9.32 -3.68
C GLU A 246 37.41 8.70 -3.05
N ASN A 247 37.47 8.63 -1.72
CA ASN A 247 38.59 8.04 -0.98
C ASN A 247 38.71 6.51 -1.10
N VAL A 248 37.69 5.84 -1.65
CA VAL A 248 37.62 4.37 -1.79
C VAL A 248 37.68 3.96 -3.27
N ARG A 249 37.67 4.92 -4.20
CA ARG A 249 37.75 4.63 -5.63
C ARG A 249 39.19 4.20 -5.98
N PRO A 250 39.40 2.93 -6.41
CA PRO A 250 40.70 2.52 -6.91
C PRO A 250 41.03 3.31 -8.18
N GLU A 251 42.32 3.49 -8.43
CA GLU A 251 42.76 4.06 -9.69
C GLU A 251 42.27 3.16 -10.85
N LYS A 252 41.81 3.77 -11.94
CA LYS A 252 41.20 3.04 -13.06
C LYS A 252 42.10 1.92 -13.59
N ALA A 253 43.42 2.16 -13.64
CA ALA A 253 44.40 1.16 -14.05
C ALA A 253 44.42 -0.06 -13.11
N GLN A 254 44.50 0.18 -11.79
CA GLN A 254 44.49 -0.87 -10.77
C GLN A 254 43.18 -1.67 -10.79
N ALA A 255 42.04 -0.99 -10.97
CA ALA A 255 40.73 -1.65 -11.07
C ALA A 255 40.64 -2.56 -12.31
N ILE A 256 41.18 -2.11 -13.45
CA ILE A 256 41.25 -2.92 -14.68
C ILE A 256 42.17 -4.13 -14.49
N GLU A 257 43.32 -3.96 -13.83
CA GLU A 257 44.25 -5.05 -13.55
C GLU A 257 43.63 -6.11 -12.64
N GLN A 258 43.00 -5.70 -11.52
CA GLN A 258 42.27 -6.60 -10.64
C GLN A 258 41.11 -7.33 -11.35
N TYR A 259 40.36 -6.61 -12.19
CA TYR A 259 39.28 -7.22 -12.98
C TYR A 259 39.83 -8.27 -13.94
N LYS A 260 40.91 -7.97 -14.68
CA LYS A 260 41.55 -8.92 -15.59
C LYS A 260 42.16 -10.11 -14.86
N ALA A 261 42.76 -9.89 -13.68
CA ALA A 261 43.32 -10.95 -12.85
C ALA A 261 42.26 -11.95 -12.36
N ARG A 262 41.01 -11.51 -12.14
CA ARG A 262 39.89 -12.42 -11.76
C ARG A 262 39.54 -13.46 -12.84
N PHE A 263 39.80 -13.18 -14.11
CA PHE A 263 39.55 -14.11 -15.21
C PHE A 263 40.79 -14.89 -15.63
N LYS A 264 41.95 -14.64 -15.00
CA LYS A 264 43.12 -15.50 -15.07
C LYS A 264 43.01 -16.56 -13.98
N LEU A 265 42.17 -17.57 -14.20
CA LEU A 265 42.36 -18.86 -13.54
C LEU A 265 43.57 -19.53 -14.20
N VAL A 266 44.46 -20.04 -13.35
CA VAL A 266 45.68 -20.86 -13.56
C VAL A 266 45.85 -21.43 -14.97
#